data_AF-A0A523Z7H0-F1
#
_entry.id   AF-A0A523Z7H0-F1
#
_cell.length_a   1.000
_cell.length_b   1.000
_cell.length_c   1.000
_cell.angle_alpha   90.00
_cell.angle_beta   90.00
_cell.angle_gamma   90.00
#
_symmetry.space_group_name_H-M   'P 1'
#
loop_
_entity.id
_entity.type
_entity.pdbx_description
1 polymer ?
#
loop_
_entity_poly.entity_id
_entity_poly.type
_entity_poly.pdbx_seq_one_letter_code
_entity_poly.pdbx_strand_id
1 'polypeptide(L)'
;MPNPYFLIFELIVFMMFLGCLKHAWQIGMPKVWQLIAGVLFGLLLEWATIQQLQAYQYGRFSLMLGEVPIMVGVGWGVILYSVRLFSDATKLTEWARPIMDGLLALNIDLATDTLAIRLGMWDWGIGFEAQYFGVPYANFWAWFWVVFAFSAGLRLLTRRPGWVGLWLAPWGAIAIGLLGVLITNALITFWLPKNWYVPTIAITLSGALILLLLLKPKLPKRPIPKPAFWVPLGFHGYFLIIGLFTRTILNPPFLLLVSAAMALVALLLHRSTVRELWARTINQNDPRS
;
A
#
# COMPACT_ATOMS: atom_id res chain seq x y z
N MET A 1 -8.26 1.54 -27.41
CA MET A 1 -7.12 0.73 -26.95
C MET A 1 -6.85 1.09 -25.49
N PRO A 2 -6.43 0.15 -24.62
CA PRO A 2 -6.09 0.48 -23.24
C PRO A 2 -5.01 1.56 -23.22
N ASN A 3 -5.12 2.52 -22.30
CA ASN A 3 -4.08 3.54 -22.12
C ASN A 3 -2.73 2.82 -21.86
N PRO A 4 -1.67 3.08 -22.64
CA PRO A 4 -0.40 2.37 -22.50
C PRO A 4 0.19 2.51 -21.09
N TYR A 5 -0.06 3.63 -20.40
CA TYR A 5 0.34 3.81 -19.01
C TYR A 5 -0.38 2.83 -18.08
N PHE A 6 -1.66 2.55 -18.32
CA PHE A 6 -2.42 1.60 -17.50
C PHE A 6 -1.91 0.19 -17.72
N LEU A 7 -1.69 -0.19 -18.99
CA LEU A 7 -1.19 -1.51 -19.33
C LEU A 7 0.20 -1.77 -18.72
N ILE A 8 1.12 -0.81 -18.80
CA ILE A 8 2.45 -0.93 -18.19
C ILE A 8 2.32 -1.08 -16.67
N PHE A 9 1.49 -0.26 -16.03
CA PHE A 9 1.25 -0.36 -14.59
C PHE A 9 0.62 -1.70 -14.20
N GLU A 10 -0.33 -2.21 -14.98
CA GLU A 10 -0.96 -3.52 -14.79
C GLU A 10 0.07 -4.65 -14.82
N LEU A 11 0.91 -4.66 -15.86
CA LEU A 11 1.98 -5.65 -16.01
C LEU A 11 2.96 -5.58 -14.83
N ILE A 12 3.34 -4.38 -14.39
CA ILE A 12 4.22 -4.15 -13.25
C ILE A 12 3.61 -4.74 -11.96
N VAL A 13 2.33 -4.45 -11.68
CA VAL A 13 1.65 -4.97 -10.48
C VAL A 13 1.48 -6.49 -10.55
N PHE A 14 1.13 -7.06 -11.71
CA PHE A 14 1.04 -8.52 -11.87
C PHE A 14 2.41 -9.20 -11.72
N MET A 15 3.49 -8.62 -12.23
CA MET A 15 4.85 -9.14 -12.01
C MET A 15 5.23 -9.12 -10.53
N MET A 16 4.91 -8.03 -9.81
CA MET A 16 5.08 -7.98 -8.35
C MET A 16 4.27 -9.05 -7.65
N PHE A 17 3.02 -9.28 -8.07
CA PHE A 17 2.17 -10.31 -7.51
C PHE A 17 2.75 -11.70 -7.71
N LEU A 18 3.28 -12.03 -8.89
CA LEU A 18 3.98 -13.28 -9.13
C LEU A 18 5.21 -13.42 -8.21
N GLY A 19 5.94 -12.33 -7.97
CA GLY A 19 7.04 -12.28 -7.00
C GLY A 19 6.59 -12.55 -5.56
N CYS A 20 5.50 -11.92 -5.11
CA CYS A 20 4.88 -12.15 -3.82
C CYS A 20 4.36 -13.60 -3.69
N LEU A 21 3.71 -14.11 -4.72
CA LEU A 21 3.13 -15.46 -4.76
C LEU A 21 4.22 -16.52 -4.70
N LYS A 22 5.30 -16.37 -5.49
CA LYS A 22 6.47 -17.24 -5.42
C LYS A 22 7.07 -17.26 -4.02
N HIS A 23 7.27 -16.09 -3.41
CA HIS A 23 7.78 -16.00 -2.04
C HIS A 23 6.83 -16.63 -1.01
N ALA A 24 5.52 -16.39 -1.13
CA ALA A 24 4.51 -16.97 -0.26
C ALA A 24 4.46 -18.50 -0.37
N TRP A 25 4.54 -19.03 -1.59
CA TRP A 25 4.57 -20.46 -1.87
C TRP A 25 5.78 -21.14 -1.25
N GLN A 26 6.95 -20.50 -1.30
CA GLN A 26 8.18 -21.00 -0.67
C GLN A 26 8.09 -21.10 0.85
N ILE A 27 7.24 -20.30 1.49
CA ILE A 27 6.99 -20.39 2.94
C ILE A 27 5.89 -21.43 3.23
N GLY A 28 4.87 -21.51 2.38
CA GLY A 28 3.83 -22.53 2.42
C GLY A 28 2.42 -21.99 2.12
N MET A 29 1.49 -22.92 1.91
CA MET A 29 0.10 -22.62 1.55
C MET A 29 -0.62 -21.61 2.46
N PRO A 30 -0.42 -21.60 3.80
CA PRO A 30 -1.04 -20.59 4.65
C PRO A 30 -0.62 -19.16 4.29
N LYS A 31 0.63 -18.94 3.82
CA LYS A 31 1.08 -17.62 3.38
C LYS A 31 0.54 -17.25 2.00
N VAL A 32 0.39 -18.22 1.10
CA VAL A 32 -0.31 -18.03 -0.18
C VAL A 32 -1.74 -17.57 0.09
N TRP A 33 -2.42 -18.26 1.00
CA TRP A 33 -3.80 -17.92 1.37
C TRP A 33 -3.91 -16.51 1.97
N GLN A 34 -2.96 -16.08 2.80
CA GLN A 34 -2.89 -14.71 3.30
C GLN A 34 -2.73 -13.65 2.18
N LEU A 35 -1.93 -13.95 1.15
CA LEU A 35 -1.76 -13.06 0.00
C LEU A 35 -3.06 -12.97 -0.83
N ILE A 36 -3.68 -14.11 -1.15
CA ILE A 36 -4.94 -14.16 -1.89
C ILE A 36 -6.05 -13.44 -1.13
N ALA A 37 -6.13 -13.62 0.20
CA ALA A 37 -7.10 -12.90 1.01
C ALA A 37 -6.90 -11.38 0.96
N GLY A 38 -5.66 -10.88 0.86
CA GLY A 38 -5.40 -9.47 0.62
C GLY A 38 -5.93 -8.98 -0.73
N VAL A 39 -5.84 -9.82 -1.78
CA VAL A 39 -6.42 -9.51 -3.10
C VAL A 39 -7.94 -9.45 -3.05
N LEU A 40 -8.57 -10.48 -2.47
CA LEU A 40 -10.02 -10.55 -2.31
C LEU A 40 -10.55 -9.40 -1.45
N PHE A 41 -9.84 -9.09 -0.36
CA PHE A 41 -10.15 -7.93 0.49
C PHE A 41 -10.12 -6.63 -0.32
N GLY A 42 -9.07 -6.40 -1.11
CA GLY A 42 -8.97 -5.23 -1.97
C GLY A 42 -10.13 -5.12 -2.96
N LEU A 43 -10.47 -6.19 -3.67
CA LEU A 43 -11.61 -6.18 -4.60
C LEU A 43 -12.93 -5.86 -3.90
N LEU A 44 -13.19 -6.48 -2.73
CA LEU A 44 -14.40 -6.25 -1.97
C LEU A 44 -14.48 -4.82 -1.40
N LEU A 45 -13.35 -4.31 -0.92
CA LEU A 45 -13.21 -2.95 -0.42
C LEU A 45 -13.55 -1.92 -1.50
N GLU A 46 -12.92 -2.04 -2.66
CA GLU A 46 -13.12 -1.15 -3.80
C GLU A 46 -14.56 -1.20 -4.31
N TRP A 47 -15.10 -2.41 -4.46
CA TRP A 47 -16.48 -2.60 -4.87
C TRP A 47 -17.45 -1.97 -3.87
N ALA A 48 -17.26 -2.19 -2.57
CA ALA A 48 -18.09 -1.59 -1.53
C ALA A 48 -17.99 -0.06 -1.53
N THR A 49 -16.78 0.49 -1.71
CA THR A 49 -16.53 1.94 -1.73
C THR A 49 -17.24 2.61 -2.91
N ILE A 50 -17.15 2.04 -4.11
CA ILE A 50 -17.83 2.56 -5.29
C ILE A 50 -19.34 2.43 -5.15
N GLN A 51 -19.86 1.25 -4.78
CA GLN A 51 -21.30 1.02 -4.70
C GLN A 51 -21.98 1.81 -3.60
N GLN A 52 -21.33 2.01 -2.44
CA GLN A 52 -21.93 2.70 -1.29
C GLN A 52 -21.74 4.21 -1.34
N LEU A 53 -20.56 4.67 -1.76
CA LEU A 53 -20.17 6.07 -1.62
C LEU A 53 -20.10 6.82 -2.95
N GLN A 54 -20.10 6.12 -4.09
CA GLN A 54 -19.86 6.71 -5.42
C GLN A 54 -18.65 7.66 -5.39
N ALA A 55 -17.63 7.28 -4.62
CA ALA A 55 -16.58 8.19 -4.19
C ALA A 55 -15.61 8.60 -5.31
N TYR A 56 -15.47 7.76 -6.34
CA TYR A 56 -14.62 7.96 -7.51
C TYR A 56 -14.98 6.95 -8.60
N GLN A 57 -14.46 7.19 -9.81
CA GLN A 57 -14.64 6.32 -10.96
C GLN A 57 -13.29 5.88 -11.52
N TYR A 58 -13.15 4.60 -11.87
CA TYR A 58 -11.95 4.09 -12.51
C TYR A 58 -11.94 4.38 -14.02
N GLY A 59 -10.74 4.66 -14.53
CA GLY A 59 -10.45 4.54 -15.94
C GLY A 59 -10.55 3.08 -16.41
N ARG A 60 -10.51 2.87 -17.72
CA ARG A 60 -10.67 1.52 -18.29
C ARG A 60 -9.33 0.78 -18.38
N PHE A 61 -9.12 -0.16 -17.47
CA PHE A 61 -8.00 -1.11 -17.47
C PHE A 61 -8.27 -2.33 -18.36
N SER A 62 -7.26 -3.16 -18.57
CA SER A 62 -7.38 -4.38 -19.38
C SER A 62 -8.34 -5.41 -18.78
N LEU A 63 -8.28 -5.61 -17.46
CA LEU A 63 -9.15 -6.56 -16.75
C LEU A 63 -9.99 -5.84 -15.68
N MET A 64 -11.31 -5.88 -15.85
CA MET A 64 -12.30 -5.25 -14.98
C MET A 64 -13.25 -6.30 -14.38
N LEU A 65 -13.62 -6.11 -13.11
CA LEU A 65 -14.72 -6.80 -12.44
C LEU A 65 -15.81 -5.77 -12.14
N GLY A 66 -16.78 -5.66 -13.04
CA GLY A 66 -17.72 -4.53 -13.02
C GLY A 66 -16.95 -3.22 -13.22
N GLU A 67 -17.06 -2.31 -12.25
CA GLU A 67 -16.38 -1.01 -12.25
C GLU A 67 -14.98 -1.05 -11.62
N VAL A 68 -14.59 -2.17 -11.00
CA VAL A 68 -13.32 -2.30 -10.28
C VAL A 68 -12.28 -3.00 -11.15
N PRO A 69 -11.12 -2.39 -11.43
CA PRO A 69 -10.02 -3.07 -12.11
C PRO A 69 -9.49 -4.23 -11.26
N ILE A 70 -9.30 -5.41 -11.85
CA ILE A 70 -8.75 -6.58 -11.12
C ILE A 70 -7.37 -6.26 -10.56
N MET A 71 -6.58 -5.48 -11.30
CA MET A 71 -5.26 -5.08 -10.86
C MET A 71 -5.28 -4.30 -9.55
N VAL A 72 -6.29 -3.47 -9.27
CA VAL A 72 -6.36 -2.72 -8.01
C VAL A 72 -6.45 -3.68 -6.82
N GLY A 73 -7.30 -4.70 -6.92
CA GLY A 73 -7.35 -5.76 -5.91
C GLY A 73 -6.01 -6.47 -5.75
N VAL A 74 -5.34 -6.78 -6.85
CA VAL A 74 -3.99 -7.36 -6.81
C VAL A 74 -2.98 -6.41 -6.14
N GLY A 75 -3.07 -5.11 -6.42
CA GLY A 75 -2.31 -4.01 -5.82
C GLY A 75 -2.45 -4.01 -4.30
N TRP A 76 -3.68 -4.04 -3.79
CA TRP A 76 -3.95 -4.19 -2.35
C TRP A 76 -3.27 -5.42 -1.77
N GLY A 77 -3.40 -6.58 -2.44
CA GLY A 77 -2.78 -7.82 -1.99
C GLY A 77 -1.25 -7.73 -1.89
N VAL A 78 -0.57 -7.19 -2.90
CA VAL A 78 0.90 -7.06 -2.88
C VAL A 78 1.37 -6.01 -1.88
N ILE A 79 0.66 -4.89 -1.72
CA ILE A 79 0.97 -3.88 -0.72
C ILE A 79 0.84 -4.47 0.68
N LEU A 80 -0.32 -5.03 1.02
CA LEU A 80 -0.58 -5.67 2.33
C LEU A 80 0.45 -6.75 2.65
N TYR A 81 0.80 -7.58 1.68
CA TYR A 81 1.80 -8.62 1.85
C TYR A 81 3.21 -8.04 2.09
N SER A 82 3.61 -7.06 1.27
CA SER A 82 4.95 -6.45 1.34
C SER A 82 5.19 -5.66 2.62
N VAL A 83 4.23 -4.83 3.06
CA VAL A 83 4.37 -4.02 4.28
C VAL A 83 4.46 -4.91 5.52
N ARG A 84 3.68 -6.01 5.57
CA ARG A 84 3.74 -7.00 6.65
C ARG A 84 5.08 -7.72 6.71
N LEU A 85 5.64 -8.09 5.56
CA LEU A 85 6.99 -8.66 5.50
C LEU A 85 8.04 -7.68 6.03
N PHE A 86 7.89 -6.39 5.73
CA PHE A 86 8.78 -5.36 6.27
C PHE A 86 8.65 -5.24 7.79
N SER A 87 7.43 -5.03 8.29
CA SER A 87 7.21 -4.84 9.73
C SER A 87 7.57 -6.09 10.55
N ASP A 88 7.39 -7.29 10.00
CA ASP A 88 7.84 -8.56 10.60
C ASP A 88 9.36 -8.68 10.70
N ALA A 89 10.11 -8.02 9.81
CA ALA A 89 11.57 -7.99 9.89
C ALA A 89 12.08 -7.00 10.95
N THR A 90 11.23 -6.12 11.49
CA THR A 90 11.60 -5.19 12.56
C THR A 90 11.51 -5.82 13.94
N LYS A 91 12.10 -5.16 14.95
CA LYS A 91 11.94 -5.56 16.36
C LYS A 91 10.73 -4.95 17.06
N LEU A 92 9.72 -4.51 16.32
CA LEU A 92 8.48 -4.00 16.92
C LEU A 92 7.69 -5.12 17.61
N THR A 93 7.00 -4.73 18.68
CA THR A 93 5.97 -5.56 19.30
C THR A 93 4.85 -5.83 18.29
N GLU A 94 4.25 -7.02 18.37
CA GLU A 94 3.23 -7.45 17.41
C GLU A 94 2.04 -6.50 17.29
N TRP A 95 1.64 -5.84 18.38
CA TRP A 95 0.51 -4.88 18.36
C TRP A 95 0.85 -3.59 17.61
N ALA A 96 2.13 -3.20 17.55
CA ALA A 96 2.58 -1.98 16.88
C ALA A 96 2.86 -2.19 15.38
N ARG A 97 3.04 -3.44 14.93
CA ARG A 97 3.31 -3.75 13.52
C ARG A 97 2.19 -3.30 12.57
N PRO A 98 0.89 -3.47 12.88
CA PRO A 98 -0.19 -2.92 12.06
C PRO A 98 -0.13 -1.40 11.86
N ILE A 99 0.35 -0.64 12.86
CA ILE A 99 0.54 0.82 12.75
C ILE A 99 1.61 1.11 11.69
N MET A 100 2.73 0.38 11.76
CA MET A 100 3.79 0.47 10.76
C MET A 100 3.29 0.06 9.37
N ASP A 101 2.51 -1.03 9.27
CA ASP A 101 1.95 -1.50 8.01
C ASP A 101 1.10 -0.42 7.34
N GLY A 102 0.23 0.25 8.10
CA GLY A 102 -0.60 1.35 7.60
C GLY A 102 0.23 2.55 7.13
N LEU A 103 1.24 2.96 7.89
CA LEU A 103 2.13 4.07 7.52
C LEU A 103 2.98 3.75 6.27
N LEU A 104 3.42 2.49 6.11
CA LEU A 104 4.15 2.06 4.92
C LEU A 104 3.27 2.03 3.67
N ALA A 105 2.00 1.62 3.81
CA ALA A 105 1.05 1.71 2.71
C ALA A 105 0.76 3.17 2.32
N LEU A 106 0.62 4.06 3.31
CA LEU A 106 0.48 5.50 3.05
C LEU A 106 1.69 6.13 2.38
N ASN A 107 2.90 5.66 2.71
CA ASN A 107 4.10 6.11 2.01
C ASN A 107 4.00 5.85 0.50
N ILE A 108 3.39 4.74 0.08
CA ILE A 108 3.12 4.46 -1.33
C ILE A 108 2.03 5.42 -1.82
N ASP A 109 0.86 5.41 -1.19
CA ASP A 109 -0.33 6.13 -1.65
C ASP A 109 -0.12 7.64 -1.83
N LEU A 110 0.54 8.30 -0.87
CA LEU A 110 0.86 9.73 -0.91
C LEU A 110 1.63 10.14 -2.17
N ALA A 111 2.47 9.26 -2.70
CA ALA A 111 3.25 9.52 -3.91
C ALA A 111 2.54 9.11 -5.20
N THR A 112 1.59 8.16 -5.13
CA THR A 112 1.01 7.52 -6.31
C THR A 112 -0.32 8.10 -6.72
N ASP A 113 -1.22 8.37 -5.78
CA ASP A 113 -2.62 8.68 -6.07
C ASP A 113 -2.77 9.98 -6.88
N THR A 114 -2.04 11.02 -6.48
CA THR A 114 -2.01 12.31 -7.19
C THR A 114 -1.55 12.20 -8.65
N LEU A 115 -0.65 11.27 -8.95
CA LEU A 115 -0.18 11.03 -10.31
C LEU A 115 -1.13 10.11 -11.08
N ALA A 116 -1.69 9.10 -10.42
CA ALA A 116 -2.65 8.18 -11.01
C ALA A 116 -3.88 8.91 -11.54
N ILE A 117 -4.44 9.86 -10.78
CA ILE A 117 -5.60 10.65 -11.24
C ILE A 117 -5.26 11.54 -12.44
N ARG A 118 -4.04 12.07 -12.50
CA ARG A 118 -3.56 12.88 -13.64
C ARG A 118 -3.32 12.05 -14.90
N LEU A 119 -3.02 10.76 -14.73
CA LEU A 119 -2.92 9.80 -15.83
C LEU A 119 -4.30 9.28 -16.27
N GLY A 120 -5.37 9.62 -15.55
CA GLY A 120 -6.75 9.18 -15.79
C GLY A 120 -7.04 7.77 -15.26
N MET A 121 -6.19 7.23 -14.39
CA MET A 121 -6.37 5.89 -13.84
C MET A 121 -7.65 5.78 -13.00
N TRP A 122 -7.98 6.84 -12.28
CA TRP A 122 -9.26 7.06 -11.64
C TRP A 122 -9.50 8.56 -11.44
N ASP A 123 -10.72 8.95 -11.12
CA ASP A 123 -11.11 10.34 -10.87
C ASP A 123 -11.99 10.45 -9.62
N TRP A 124 -11.54 11.25 -8.66
CA TRP A 124 -12.26 11.57 -7.41
C TRP A 124 -13.39 12.59 -7.60
N GLY A 125 -13.52 13.23 -8.76
CA GLY A 125 -14.60 14.18 -9.06
C GLY A 125 -14.52 15.52 -8.33
N ILE A 126 -13.40 15.80 -7.64
CA ILE A 126 -13.19 17.03 -6.86
C ILE A 126 -12.27 18.06 -7.54
N GLY A 127 -11.70 17.71 -8.70
CA GLY A 127 -10.77 18.55 -9.46
C GLY A 127 -9.34 18.57 -8.88
N PHE A 128 -8.33 18.80 -9.74
CA PHE A 128 -6.91 18.63 -9.38
C PHE A 128 -6.32 19.66 -8.40
N GLU A 129 -7.01 20.78 -8.19
CA GLU A 129 -6.59 21.84 -7.25
C GLU A 129 -7.22 21.68 -5.85
N ALA A 130 -8.11 20.70 -5.68
CA ALA A 130 -8.78 20.48 -4.40
C ALA A 130 -7.92 19.63 -3.44
N GLN A 131 -7.98 19.97 -2.16
CA GLN A 131 -7.36 19.20 -1.07
C GLN A 131 -5.90 18.82 -1.36
N TYR A 132 -5.55 17.53 -1.33
CA TYR A 132 -4.21 17.06 -1.62
C TYR A 132 -4.04 16.84 -3.13
N PHE A 133 -3.91 17.94 -3.88
CA PHE A 133 -3.65 17.91 -5.31
C PHE A 133 -4.67 17.07 -6.12
N GLY A 134 -5.93 17.13 -5.74
CA GLY A 134 -7.04 16.39 -6.33
C GLY A 134 -7.39 15.08 -5.66
N VAL A 135 -6.68 14.72 -4.59
CA VAL A 135 -6.99 13.55 -3.75
C VAL A 135 -7.67 14.01 -2.44
N PRO A 136 -8.81 13.41 -2.05
CA PRO A 136 -9.43 13.70 -0.78
C PRO A 136 -8.53 13.32 0.41
N TYR A 137 -8.40 14.17 1.43
CA TYR A 137 -7.66 13.84 2.66
C TYR A 137 -8.20 12.58 3.36
N ALA A 138 -9.50 12.33 3.22
CA ALA A 138 -10.15 11.13 3.73
C ALA A 138 -9.61 9.84 3.08
N ASN A 139 -9.05 9.90 1.86
CA ASN A 139 -8.41 8.74 1.23
C ASN A 139 -7.21 8.25 2.05
N PHE A 140 -6.30 9.15 2.45
CA PHE A 140 -5.15 8.79 3.30
C PHE A 140 -5.57 8.28 4.68
N TRP A 141 -6.66 8.79 5.23
CA TRP A 141 -7.23 8.23 6.44
C TRP A 141 -7.72 6.80 6.23
N ALA A 142 -8.49 6.56 5.16
CA ALA A 142 -9.01 5.26 4.82
C ALA A 142 -7.88 4.26 4.57
N TRP A 143 -6.88 4.60 3.75
CA TRP A 143 -5.71 3.76 3.49
C TRP A 143 -5.01 3.29 4.76
N PHE A 144 -4.81 4.19 5.73
CA PHE A 144 -4.23 3.82 7.02
C PHE A 144 -5.09 2.78 7.74
N TRP A 145 -6.39 3.04 7.90
CA TRP A 145 -7.28 2.17 8.67
C TRP A 145 -7.57 0.84 7.98
N VAL A 146 -7.73 0.83 6.65
CA VAL A 146 -7.87 -0.36 5.81
C VAL A 146 -6.72 -1.33 6.10
N VAL A 147 -5.48 -0.85 5.98
CA VAL A 147 -4.27 -1.66 6.12
C VAL A 147 -4.04 -2.04 7.58
N PHE A 148 -4.24 -1.09 8.51
CA PHE A 148 -4.15 -1.34 9.94
C PHE A 148 -5.12 -2.44 10.37
N ALA A 149 -6.41 -2.33 10.03
CA ALA A 149 -7.45 -3.26 10.47
C ALA A 149 -7.24 -4.65 9.89
N PHE A 150 -6.94 -4.77 8.58
CA PHE A 150 -6.64 -6.05 7.97
C PHE A 150 -5.41 -6.70 8.59
N SER A 151 -4.30 -5.95 8.75
CA SER A 151 -3.07 -6.48 9.34
C SER A 151 -3.26 -6.90 10.80
N ALA A 152 -3.92 -6.06 11.61
CA ALA A 152 -4.23 -6.35 13.01
C ALA A 152 -5.11 -7.60 13.15
N GLY A 153 -6.19 -7.68 12.36
CA GLY A 153 -7.09 -8.83 12.35
C GLY A 153 -6.38 -10.11 11.95
N LEU A 154 -5.57 -10.07 10.90
CA LEU A 154 -4.83 -11.24 10.45
C LEU A 154 -3.81 -11.70 11.49
N ARG A 155 -3.05 -10.78 12.10
CA ARG A 155 -2.09 -11.09 13.17
C ARG A 155 -2.79 -11.66 14.40
N LEU A 156 -3.92 -11.10 14.80
CA LEU A 156 -4.69 -11.59 15.95
C LEU A 156 -5.18 -13.03 15.71
N LEU A 157 -5.73 -13.31 14.54
CA LEU A 157 -6.34 -14.60 14.22
C LEU A 157 -5.30 -15.70 13.94
N THR A 158 -4.18 -15.36 13.31
CA THR A 158 -3.09 -16.32 13.04
C THR A 158 -2.39 -16.81 14.31
N ARG A 159 -2.57 -16.16 15.47
CA ARG A 159 -2.08 -16.65 16.76
C ARG A 159 -2.83 -17.89 17.25
N ARG A 160 -4.04 -18.16 16.74
CA ARG A 160 -4.80 -19.34 17.13
C ARG A 160 -4.13 -20.59 16.54
N PRO A 161 -3.76 -21.59 17.37
CA PRO A 161 -3.10 -22.79 16.85
C PRO A 161 -4.06 -23.63 16.00
N GLY A 162 -3.48 -24.48 15.15
CA GLY A 162 -4.23 -25.45 14.34
C GLY A 162 -4.93 -24.84 13.13
N TRP A 163 -5.96 -25.53 12.65
CA TRP A 163 -6.61 -25.23 11.36
C TRP A 163 -7.23 -23.83 11.31
N VAL A 164 -7.72 -23.32 12.44
CA VAL A 164 -8.37 -22.00 12.55
C VAL A 164 -7.40 -20.88 12.19
N GLY A 165 -6.21 -20.85 12.80
CA GLY A 165 -5.21 -19.82 12.51
C GLY A 165 -4.62 -19.92 11.11
N LEU A 166 -4.61 -21.13 10.52
CA LEU A 166 -4.04 -21.37 9.20
C LEU A 166 -5.00 -21.01 8.06
N TRP A 167 -6.28 -21.40 8.18
CA TRP A 167 -7.24 -21.34 7.08
C TRP A 167 -8.37 -20.34 7.28
N LEU A 168 -8.84 -20.14 8.52
CA LEU A 168 -9.90 -19.18 8.82
C LEU A 168 -9.38 -17.77 9.10
N ALA A 169 -8.12 -17.64 9.54
CA ALA A 169 -7.55 -16.32 9.85
C ALA A 169 -7.61 -15.34 8.67
N PRO A 170 -7.34 -15.73 7.41
CA PRO A 170 -7.45 -14.79 6.29
C PRO A 170 -8.89 -14.37 5.98
N TRP A 171 -9.87 -15.26 6.15
CA TRP A 171 -11.29 -14.88 6.07
C TRP A 171 -11.69 -13.89 7.16
N GLY A 172 -11.29 -14.17 8.39
CA GLY A 172 -11.55 -13.24 9.50
C GLY A 172 -10.82 -11.91 9.34
N ALA A 173 -9.63 -11.89 8.71
CA ALA A 173 -8.93 -10.66 8.38
C ALA A 173 -9.69 -9.81 7.33
N ILE A 174 -10.27 -10.44 6.31
CA ILE A 174 -11.18 -9.76 5.36
C ILE A 174 -12.34 -9.14 6.14
N ALA A 175 -13.01 -9.91 6.99
CA ALA A 175 -14.16 -9.42 7.76
C ALA A 175 -13.78 -8.26 8.70
N ILE A 176 -12.69 -8.38 9.47
CA ILE A 176 -12.19 -7.32 10.36
C ILE A 176 -11.77 -6.09 9.56
N GLY A 177 -11.09 -6.27 8.43
CA GLY A 177 -10.71 -5.18 7.54
C GLY A 177 -11.92 -4.41 7.03
N LEU A 178 -12.93 -5.11 6.48
CA LEU A 178 -14.15 -4.48 5.97
C LEU A 178 -14.93 -3.78 7.08
N LEU A 179 -15.06 -4.39 8.26
CA LEU A 179 -15.68 -3.75 9.42
C LEU A 179 -14.93 -2.49 9.84
N GLY A 180 -13.60 -2.52 9.88
CA GLY A 180 -12.77 -1.36 10.19
C GLY A 180 -13.04 -0.19 9.23
N VAL A 181 -13.17 -0.48 7.93
CA VAL A 181 -13.51 0.51 6.91
C VAL A 181 -14.91 1.07 7.10
N LEU A 182 -15.91 0.20 7.29
CA LEU A 182 -17.29 0.64 7.50
C LEU A 182 -17.42 1.52 8.74
N ILE A 183 -16.76 1.15 9.84
CA ILE A 183 -16.77 1.92 11.09
C ILE A 183 -16.09 3.28 10.89
N THR A 184 -14.92 3.32 10.24
CA THR A 184 -14.18 4.56 10.05
C THR A 184 -14.85 5.50 9.06
N ASN A 185 -15.46 4.96 7.99
CA ASN A 185 -16.29 5.71 7.05
C ASN A 185 -17.56 6.24 7.71
N ALA A 186 -18.20 5.44 8.56
CA ALA A 186 -19.37 5.89 9.32
C ALA A 186 -18.98 7.01 10.28
N LEU A 187 -17.87 6.85 11.03
CA LEU A 187 -17.35 7.83 11.96
C LEU A 187 -17.08 9.17 11.26
N ILE A 188 -16.38 9.15 10.12
CA ILE A 188 -16.07 10.39 9.42
C ILE A 188 -17.32 11.02 8.82
N THR A 189 -18.20 10.23 8.18
CA THR A 189 -19.35 10.75 7.41
C THR A 189 -20.50 11.24 8.30
N PHE A 190 -20.79 10.54 9.40
CA PHE A 190 -22.00 10.78 10.19
C PHE A 190 -21.72 11.42 11.55
N TRP A 191 -20.56 11.16 12.16
CA TRP A 191 -20.32 11.53 13.55
C TRP A 191 -19.36 12.70 13.70
N LEU A 192 -18.42 12.86 12.77
CA LEU A 192 -17.43 13.91 12.84
C LEU A 192 -17.99 15.21 12.24
N PRO A 193 -17.93 16.36 12.94
CA PRO A 193 -18.28 17.62 12.32
C PRO A 193 -17.26 18.01 11.24
N LYS A 194 -17.71 18.63 10.14
CA LYS A 194 -16.86 18.95 8.98
C LYS A 194 -15.60 19.77 9.34
N ASN A 195 -15.70 20.69 10.31
CA ASN A 195 -14.56 21.50 10.77
C ASN A 195 -13.49 20.68 11.51
N TRP A 196 -13.84 19.48 12.00
CA TRP A 196 -12.91 18.57 12.67
C TRP A 196 -12.32 17.51 11.76
N TYR A 197 -12.74 17.41 10.48
CA TYR A 197 -12.23 16.39 9.54
C TYR A 197 -10.71 16.42 9.41
N VAL A 198 -10.14 17.54 8.95
CA VAL A 198 -8.70 17.65 8.73
C VAL A 198 -7.91 17.55 10.04
N PRO A 199 -8.28 18.22 11.14
CA PRO A 199 -7.61 18.04 12.43
C PRO A 199 -7.59 16.59 12.90
N THR A 200 -8.71 15.87 12.82
CA THR A 200 -8.78 14.46 13.19
C THR A 200 -7.81 13.64 12.34
N ILE A 201 -7.83 13.83 11.02
CA ILE A 201 -6.92 13.14 10.08
C ILE A 201 -5.46 13.38 10.45
N ALA A 202 -5.09 14.65 10.61
CA ALA A 202 -3.73 15.03 10.97
C ALA A 202 -3.30 14.43 12.31
N ILE A 203 -4.16 14.46 13.33
CA ILE A 203 -3.86 13.92 14.67
C ILE A 203 -3.64 12.42 14.64
N THR A 204 -4.48 11.65 13.94
CA THR A 204 -4.32 10.19 13.91
C THR A 204 -3.09 9.77 13.12
N LEU A 205 -2.86 10.35 11.93
CA LEU A 205 -1.69 9.97 11.12
C LEU A 205 -0.38 10.43 11.77
N SER A 206 -0.34 11.66 12.27
CA SER A 206 0.83 12.18 12.99
C SER A 206 1.04 11.45 14.32
N GLY A 207 -0.03 11.15 15.04
CA GLY A 207 0.01 10.38 16.28
C GLY A 207 0.53 8.96 16.07
N ALA A 208 0.07 8.28 15.01
CA ALA A 208 0.58 6.97 14.61
C ALA A 208 2.08 7.03 14.28
N LEU A 209 2.52 8.03 13.52
CA LEU A 209 3.93 8.23 13.18
C LEU A 209 4.78 8.53 14.42
N ILE A 210 4.35 9.49 15.26
CA ILE A 210 5.04 9.85 16.51
C ILE A 210 5.15 8.63 17.42
N LEU A 211 4.05 7.90 17.64
CA LEU A 211 4.06 6.68 18.44
C LEU A 211 5.06 5.66 17.88
N LEU A 212 5.06 5.44 16.56
CA LEU A 212 6.00 4.52 15.94
C LEU A 212 7.45 4.97 16.15
N LEU A 213 7.75 6.26 16.00
CA LEU A 213 9.09 6.81 16.23
C LEU A 213 9.52 6.68 17.70
N LEU A 214 8.60 6.91 18.64
CA LEU A 214 8.84 6.73 20.08
C LEU A 214 9.14 5.27 20.45
N LEU A 215 8.51 4.31 19.76
CA LEU A 215 8.80 2.88 19.91
C LEU A 215 10.16 2.46 19.33
N LYS A 216 10.85 3.35 18.61
CA LYS A 216 12.21 3.17 18.06
C LYS A 216 12.36 1.82 17.34
N PRO A 217 11.60 1.55 16.25
CA PRO A 217 11.69 0.31 15.49
C PRO A 217 13.14 0.08 15.06
N LYS A 218 13.76 -0.98 15.58
CA LYS A 218 15.10 -1.37 15.14
C LYS A 218 14.96 -1.94 13.74
N LEU A 219 15.36 -1.14 12.75
CA LEU A 219 15.33 -1.52 11.34
C LEU A 219 16.19 -2.77 11.08
N PRO A 220 15.82 -3.61 10.10
CA PRO A 220 16.55 -4.82 9.76
C PRO A 220 18.01 -4.51 9.41
N LYS A 221 18.95 -5.20 10.06
CA LYS A 221 20.38 -5.13 9.69
C LYS A 221 20.72 -6.01 8.50
N ARG A 222 19.93 -7.08 8.32
CA ARG A 222 20.04 -7.99 7.18
C ARG A 222 19.08 -7.55 6.07
N PRO A 223 19.34 -7.96 4.83
CA PRO A 223 18.41 -7.80 3.73
C PRO A 223 17.06 -8.42 4.08
N ILE A 224 15.99 -7.72 3.74
CA ILE A 224 14.63 -8.20 3.93
C ILE A 224 14.16 -9.03 2.72
N PRO A 225 13.05 -9.78 2.84
CA PRO A 225 12.46 -10.47 1.70
C PRO A 225 12.28 -9.56 0.48
N LYS A 226 12.62 -10.08 -0.70
CA LYS A 226 12.55 -9.35 -1.97
C LYS A 226 11.21 -8.62 -2.21
N PRO A 227 10.04 -9.22 -1.93
CA PRO A 227 8.77 -8.51 -2.14
C PRO A 227 8.63 -7.25 -1.26
N ALA A 228 9.13 -7.28 -0.03
CA ALA A 228 9.07 -6.13 0.87
C ALA A 228 9.84 -4.92 0.32
N PHE A 229 10.91 -5.16 -0.44
CA PHE A 229 11.72 -4.12 -1.08
C PHE A 229 11.16 -3.70 -2.46
N TRP A 230 10.90 -4.66 -3.34
CA TRP A 230 10.57 -4.37 -4.74
C TRP A 230 9.16 -3.83 -4.93
N VAL A 231 8.21 -4.14 -4.04
CA VAL A 231 6.85 -3.60 -4.14
C VAL A 231 6.84 -2.08 -3.99
N PRO A 232 7.23 -1.49 -2.83
CA PRO A 232 7.22 -0.03 -2.69
C PRO A 232 8.11 0.66 -3.73
N LEU A 233 9.29 0.10 -4.04
CA LEU A 233 10.18 0.66 -5.05
C LEU A 233 9.57 0.61 -6.47
N GLY A 234 8.82 -0.44 -6.79
CA GLY A 234 8.15 -0.58 -8.07
C GLY A 234 7.04 0.45 -8.27
N PHE A 235 6.21 0.68 -7.24
CA PHE A 235 5.20 1.75 -7.26
C PHE A 235 5.86 3.13 -7.39
N HIS A 236 6.79 3.46 -6.49
CA HIS A 236 7.52 4.74 -6.54
C HIS A 236 8.24 4.95 -7.86
N GLY A 237 8.95 3.93 -8.34
CA GLY A 237 9.70 3.96 -9.59
C GLY A 237 8.79 4.20 -10.79
N TYR A 238 7.69 3.46 -10.90
CA TYR A 238 6.73 3.64 -12.00
C TYR A 238 6.19 5.09 -12.03
N PHE A 239 5.66 5.58 -10.90
CA PHE A 239 5.02 6.90 -10.85
C PHE A 239 6.02 8.04 -11.00
N LEU A 240 7.24 7.94 -10.44
CA LEU A 240 8.29 8.93 -10.68
C LEU A 240 8.71 8.98 -12.15
N ILE A 241 8.98 7.82 -12.76
CA ILE A 241 9.44 7.74 -14.15
C ILE A 241 8.36 8.28 -15.09
N ILE A 242 7.13 7.79 -14.95
CA ILE A 242 6.05 8.21 -15.84
C ILE A 242 5.62 9.65 -15.58
N GLY A 243 5.65 10.09 -14.32
CA GLY A 243 5.36 11.45 -13.93
C GLY A 243 6.34 12.45 -14.54
N LEU A 244 7.64 12.11 -14.55
CA LEU A 244 8.69 12.90 -15.21
C LEU A 244 8.54 12.86 -16.73
N PHE A 245 8.33 11.69 -17.31
CA PHE A 245 8.19 11.51 -18.76
C PHE A 245 7.01 12.31 -19.32
N THR A 246 5.87 12.27 -18.64
CA THR A 246 4.65 13.01 -19.02
C THR A 246 4.66 14.47 -18.56
N ARG A 247 5.67 14.88 -17.77
CA ARG A 247 5.76 16.18 -17.08
C ARG A 247 4.62 16.48 -16.10
N THR A 248 3.72 15.52 -15.83
CA THR A 248 2.61 15.68 -14.88
C THR A 248 3.09 15.94 -13.46
N ILE A 249 4.22 15.34 -13.07
CA ILE A 249 4.80 15.51 -11.74
C ILE A 249 5.43 16.90 -11.51
N LEU A 250 5.62 17.67 -12.59
CA LEU A 250 6.18 19.01 -12.55
C LEU A 250 5.11 20.08 -12.34
N ASN A 251 3.82 19.72 -12.38
CA ASN A 251 2.71 20.65 -12.21
C ASN A 251 1.61 20.12 -11.26
N PRO A 252 1.57 20.60 -9.99
CA PRO A 252 2.53 21.52 -9.39
C PRO A 252 3.87 20.85 -9.08
N PRO A 253 5.00 21.61 -9.03
CA PRO A 253 6.33 21.05 -8.78
C PRO A 253 6.47 20.39 -7.40
N PHE A 254 5.55 20.69 -6.48
CA PHE A 254 5.49 20.05 -5.17
C PHE A 254 5.22 18.54 -5.26
N LEU A 255 4.55 18.06 -6.31
CA LEU A 255 4.35 16.62 -6.53
C LEU A 255 5.69 15.89 -6.67
N LEU A 256 6.64 16.46 -7.42
CA LEU A 256 7.98 15.88 -7.54
C LEU A 256 8.68 15.80 -6.18
N LEU A 257 8.58 16.87 -5.38
CA LEU A 257 9.18 16.90 -4.05
C LEU A 257 8.61 15.80 -3.14
N VAL A 258 7.28 15.66 -3.10
CA VAL A 258 6.60 14.62 -2.31
C VAL A 258 6.99 13.24 -2.79
N SER A 259 6.85 12.95 -4.09
CA SER A 259 7.13 11.62 -4.62
C SER A 259 8.61 11.24 -4.41
N ALA A 260 9.54 12.18 -4.61
CA ALA A 260 10.96 11.95 -4.34
C ALA A 260 11.22 11.73 -2.83
N ALA A 261 10.58 12.50 -1.95
CA ALA A 261 10.70 12.33 -0.50
C ALA A 261 10.16 10.97 -0.04
N MET A 262 9.00 10.55 -0.53
CA MET A 262 8.40 9.26 -0.18
C MET A 262 9.25 8.08 -0.70
N ALA A 263 9.76 8.18 -1.93
CA ALA A 263 10.69 7.21 -2.49
C ALA A 263 12.01 7.15 -1.70
N LEU A 264 12.55 8.29 -1.28
CA LEU A 264 13.74 8.36 -0.43
C LEU A 264 13.49 7.70 0.93
N VAL A 265 12.34 7.96 1.57
CA VAL A 265 11.96 7.28 2.82
C VAL A 265 11.92 5.77 2.61
N ALA A 266 11.29 5.29 1.53
CA ALA A 266 11.28 3.86 1.20
C ALA A 266 12.72 3.31 1.05
N LEU A 267 13.60 3.99 0.31
CA LEU A 267 15.00 3.56 0.15
C LEU A 267 15.78 3.56 1.48
N LEU A 268 15.59 4.57 2.33
CA LEU A 268 16.25 4.67 3.64
C LEU A 268 15.82 3.56 4.59
N LEU A 269 14.52 3.23 4.61
CA LEU A 269 13.99 2.11 5.38
C LEU A 269 14.58 0.77 4.91
N HIS A 270 14.95 0.68 3.64
CA HIS A 270 15.51 -0.51 3.00
C HIS A 270 17.04 -0.48 2.81
N ARG A 271 17.75 0.41 3.52
CA ARG A 271 19.19 0.63 3.34
C ARG A 271 20.05 -0.64 3.43
N SER A 272 19.66 -1.64 4.21
CA SER A 272 20.40 -2.91 4.32
C SER A 272 20.37 -3.68 3.00
N THR A 273 19.20 -3.78 2.38
CA THR A 273 19.02 -4.40 1.06
C THR A 273 19.73 -3.60 -0.03
N VAL A 274 19.64 -2.26 0.00
CA VAL A 274 20.35 -1.40 -0.97
C VAL A 274 21.86 -1.60 -0.91
N ARG A 275 22.44 -1.63 0.30
CA ARG A 275 23.88 -1.89 0.48
C ARG A 275 24.31 -3.26 -0.04
N GLU A 276 23.48 -4.28 0.18
CA GLU A 276 23.78 -5.62 -0.33
C GLU A 276 23.76 -5.67 -1.86
N LEU A 277 22.75 -5.08 -2.50
CA LEU A 277 22.66 -5.02 -3.95
C LEU A 277 23.88 -4.32 -4.54
N TRP A 278 24.28 -3.19 -3.95
CA TRP A 278 25.48 -2.45 -4.36
C TRP A 278 26.77 -3.28 -4.22
N ALA A 279 26.95 -3.98 -3.09
CA ALA A 279 28.11 -4.83 -2.87
C ALA A 279 28.20 -5.99 -3.87
N ARG A 280 27.07 -6.59 -4.25
CA ARG A 280 27.02 -7.65 -5.27
C ARG A 280 27.42 -7.14 -6.65
N THR A 281 26.99 -5.94 -7.04
CA THR A 281 27.36 -5.33 -8.32
C THR A 281 28.85 -5.03 -8.41
N ILE A 282 29.48 -4.57 -7.32
CA ILE A 282 30.94 -4.37 -7.28
C ILE A 282 31.67 -5.69 -7.45
N ASN A 283 31.28 -6.73 -6.70
CA ASN A 283 31.97 -8.02 -6.74
C ASN A 283 31.81 -8.76 -8.09
N GLN A 284 30.73 -8.53 -8.83
CA GLN A 284 30.55 -9.11 -10.17
C GLN A 284 31.37 -8.38 -11.25
N ASN A 285 31.86 -7.17 -10.96
CA ASN A 285 32.66 -6.36 -11.88
C ASN A 285 34.16 -6.40 -11.53
N ASP A 286 34.60 -7.25 -10.58
CA ASP A 286 36.01 -7.48 -10.31
C ASP A 286 36.55 -8.55 -11.29
N PRO A 287 37.41 -8.18 -12.26
CA PRO A 287 37.96 -9.13 -13.24
C PRO A 287 38.91 -10.19 -12.64
N ARG A 288 39.06 -10.24 -11.31
CA ARG A 288 39.89 -11.22 -10.59
C ARG A 288 39.10 -12.36 -9.92
N SER A 289 37.77 -12.41 -10.08
CA SER A 289 36.91 -13.49 -9.54
C SER A 289 36.61 -14.59 -10.55
#